data_AF-A0A2L0FBR2-F1
#
_entry.id   AF-A0A2L0FBR2-F1
#
_cell.length_a   1.000
_cell.length_b   1.000
_cell.length_c   1.000
_cell.angle_alpha   90.00
_cell.angle_beta   90.00
_cell.angle_gamma   90.00
#
_symmetry.space_group_name_H-M   'P 1'
#
loop_
_entity.id
_entity.type
_entity.pdbx_description
1 polymer ?
#
loop_
_entity_poly.entity_id
_entity_poly.type
_entity_poly.pdbx_seq_one_letter_code
_entity_poly.pdbx_strand_id
1 'polypeptide(L)'
;MRASETLDGGPLEGPADDGSAGAPVPGLVLIFSGDRPAFEVLPLAGGALLLGRGEVAGVRIDDKRMSREHARVAFDGRCFSVRDLDSRNGTAVDGEELRGERAGEALRIVRMGSSLFLLAADTRPYRTGLAHGADMVMGPLLQRTFRTISRAARFGRVLHITGESGSGKELAARAFHAAGPAGAGPFVAVNGATLPEGMAERLLFGARRGAYTGAVDALGYIQSAHGGTLFLDEVAELDPGVQAKLLRVLEAGEVLPLGELRPARVDVRLCSATLKDLRAQVAAGKLREDLYFRIGVPAVTLPPLRERPEEIPWLIDRAVQQVRAAVGASRGAGAGDEATLWPHTSLVEACLLRRWPGNVRELLAEVRAAAQLATEEGGAVLARHLSPTAGMAVGPPPSSEPAPRAAAPSDAPGAAPAASSGAPGAAPAASSGAPGAAPAASSDAPGAAPAASSGAPGAAPGPAPADVRQAPREARAARPSGDEIAAALRAAGGNISAAARALGLHRTQLKRWMARQPGATAERPAGKQGRGGAGDGA
;
A
#
# COMPACT_ATOMS: atom_id res chain seq x y z
N MET A 1 -13.66 -28.97 1.17
CA MET A 1 -12.40 -29.73 1.37
C MET A 1 -11.50 -29.51 0.15
N ARG A 2 -10.66 -28.48 0.19
CA ARG A 2 -9.49 -28.30 -0.69
C ARG A 2 -8.61 -27.19 -0.10
N ALA A 3 -7.44 -27.65 0.35
CA ALA A 3 -6.18 -26.98 0.65
C ALA A 3 -6.20 -25.60 1.33
N SER A 4 -6.02 -25.64 2.65
CA SER A 4 -5.19 -24.66 3.35
C SER A 4 -3.77 -24.74 2.77
N GLU A 5 -3.38 -23.77 1.94
CA GLU A 5 -1.99 -23.59 1.55
C GLU A 5 -1.30 -22.81 2.66
N THR A 6 -0.61 -23.57 3.51
CA THR A 6 0.34 -23.09 4.49
C THR A 6 1.38 -22.21 3.81
N LEU A 7 1.66 -21.06 4.43
CA LEU A 7 2.91 -20.34 4.26
C LEU A 7 4.03 -21.37 4.25
N ASP A 8 4.78 -21.48 3.15
CA ASP A 8 6.07 -22.17 3.15
C ASP A 8 7.03 -21.29 3.97
N GLY A 9 6.82 -21.36 5.28
CA GLY A 9 7.40 -20.54 6.33
C GLY A 9 8.66 -21.20 6.83
N GLY A 10 9.67 -21.29 5.97
CA GLY A 10 11.04 -21.28 6.47
C GLY A 10 11.25 -19.96 7.23
N PRO A 11 11.89 -19.96 8.43
CA PRO A 11 12.28 -18.70 9.04
C PRO A 11 13.11 -17.92 8.02
N LEU A 12 12.84 -16.62 7.86
CA LEU A 12 13.68 -15.70 7.11
C LEU A 12 15.05 -15.58 7.79
N GLU A 13 15.83 -16.66 7.81
CA GLU A 13 17.24 -16.71 8.16
C GLU A 13 18.03 -16.26 6.93
N GLY A 14 17.79 -15.01 6.54
CA GLY A 14 18.78 -14.25 5.79
C GLY A 14 19.94 -13.87 6.72
N PRO A 15 21.14 -13.64 6.17
CA PRO A 15 22.36 -13.42 6.95
C PRO A 15 22.12 -12.36 8.02
N ALA A 16 22.68 -12.62 9.21
CA ALA A 16 22.67 -11.71 10.34
C ALA A 16 22.97 -10.28 9.87
N ASP A 17 22.26 -9.33 10.47
CA ASP A 17 22.39 -7.89 10.25
C ASP A 17 23.87 -7.47 10.15
N ASP A 18 24.36 -7.32 8.91
CA ASP A 18 25.66 -6.74 8.56
C ASP A 18 25.48 -5.30 8.07
N GLY A 19 24.32 -4.71 8.37
CA GLY A 19 24.07 -3.29 8.16
C GLY A 19 25.03 -2.43 8.99
N SER A 20 26.01 -1.84 8.29
CA SER A 20 26.72 -0.59 8.65
C SER A 20 28.15 -0.64 9.21
N ALA A 21 29.02 -1.58 8.81
CA ALA A 21 30.46 -1.44 9.11
C ALA A 21 31.24 -0.55 8.12
N GLY A 22 30.59 0.26 7.27
CA GLY A 22 31.26 1.08 6.25
C GLY A 22 30.64 2.46 6.04
N ALA A 23 31.28 3.30 5.22
CA ALA A 23 30.71 4.58 4.79
C ALA A 23 29.43 4.38 3.94
N PRO A 24 28.47 5.31 3.97
CA PRO A 24 27.29 5.28 3.10
C PRO A 24 27.72 5.30 1.63
N VAL A 25 27.00 4.55 0.79
CA VAL A 25 27.29 4.47 -0.66
C VAL A 25 26.15 5.14 -1.42
N PRO A 26 26.31 6.39 -1.89
CA PRO A 26 25.26 7.05 -2.64
C PRO A 26 25.03 6.36 -3.98
N GLY A 27 23.82 6.46 -4.51
CA GLY A 27 23.49 5.83 -5.78
C GLY A 27 22.03 5.98 -6.17
N LEU A 28 21.64 5.19 -7.16
CA LEU A 28 20.27 5.08 -7.64
C LEU A 28 19.75 3.66 -7.46
N VAL A 29 18.43 3.52 -7.38
CA VAL A 29 17.74 2.24 -7.47
C VAL A 29 16.77 2.31 -8.65
N LEU A 30 17.00 1.51 -9.69
CA LEU A 30 16.06 1.35 -10.79
C LEU A 30 14.88 0.51 -10.29
N ILE A 31 13.69 1.13 -10.24
CA ILE A 31 12.48 0.51 -9.66
C ILE A 31 11.41 0.18 -10.70
N PHE A 32 11.53 0.74 -11.91
CA PHE A 32 10.62 0.47 -13.02
C PHE A 32 11.35 0.71 -14.34
N SER A 33 11.14 -0.16 -15.32
CA SER A 33 11.77 -0.02 -16.65
C SER A 33 10.82 -0.56 -17.74
N GLY A 34 10.46 0.31 -18.68
CA GLY A 34 9.54 -0.05 -19.77
C GLY A 34 8.11 -0.18 -19.27
N ASP A 35 7.65 -1.41 -19.07
CA ASP A 35 6.27 -1.78 -18.68
C ASP A 35 6.22 -2.70 -17.45
N ARG A 36 7.35 -2.91 -16.79
CA ARG A 36 7.48 -3.85 -15.66
C ARG A 36 8.26 -3.25 -14.49
N PRO A 37 7.96 -3.69 -13.26
CA PRO A 37 8.77 -3.35 -12.10
C PRO A 37 10.19 -3.89 -12.26
N ALA A 38 11.14 -3.20 -11.65
CA ALA A 38 12.55 -3.57 -11.59
C ALA A 38 13.07 -3.34 -10.17
N PHE A 39 14.24 -3.87 -9.87
CA PHE A 39 14.92 -3.59 -8.60
C PHE A 39 16.42 -3.82 -8.78
N GLU A 40 17.11 -2.79 -9.30
CA GLU A 40 18.55 -2.86 -9.57
C GLU A 40 19.25 -1.67 -8.91
N VAL A 41 20.34 -1.94 -8.20
CA VAL A 41 21.10 -0.93 -7.46
C VAL A 41 22.27 -0.42 -8.31
N LEU A 42 22.31 0.88 -8.58
CA LEU A 42 23.35 1.55 -9.34
C LEU A 42 24.16 2.49 -8.44
N PRO A 43 25.27 2.02 -7.83
CA PRO A 43 26.09 2.85 -6.96
C PRO A 43 26.82 3.96 -7.73
N LEU A 44 26.92 5.15 -7.14
CA LEU A 44 27.71 6.27 -7.64
C LEU A 44 29.19 6.10 -7.24
N ALA A 45 29.84 5.07 -7.76
CA ALA A 45 31.27 4.82 -7.55
C ALA A 45 32.09 5.96 -8.20
N GLY A 46 32.56 6.92 -7.39
CA GLY A 46 33.25 8.12 -7.86
C GLY A 46 32.39 9.40 -7.90
N GLY A 47 31.21 9.40 -7.26
CA GLY A 47 30.40 10.60 -7.05
C GLY A 47 29.54 11.04 -8.24
N ALA A 48 29.66 10.40 -9.41
CA ALA A 48 28.78 10.64 -10.55
C ALA A 48 28.61 9.39 -11.43
N LEU A 49 27.46 9.28 -12.11
CA LEU A 49 27.12 8.21 -13.03
C LEU A 49 26.47 8.79 -14.29
N LEU A 50 26.92 8.31 -15.44
CA LEU A 50 26.27 8.55 -16.72
C LEU A 50 25.21 7.47 -16.93
N LEU A 51 23.94 7.89 -17.01
CA LEU A 51 22.80 7.00 -17.19
C LEU A 51 22.31 7.04 -18.63
N GLY A 52 21.91 5.88 -19.13
CA GLY A 52 21.31 5.73 -20.43
C GLY A 52 21.06 4.26 -20.79
N ARG A 53 20.45 4.06 -21.95
CA ARG A 53 20.11 2.73 -22.47
C ARG A 53 21.39 1.97 -22.81
N GLY A 54 21.55 0.79 -22.20
CA GLY A 54 22.74 -0.02 -22.34
C GLY A 54 23.14 -0.63 -21.01
N GLU A 55 24.43 -0.90 -20.84
CA GLU A 55 24.99 -1.38 -19.59
C GLU A 55 25.51 -0.19 -18.78
N VAL A 56 25.02 -0.03 -17.55
CA VAL A 56 25.40 1.05 -16.64
C VAL A 56 25.67 0.45 -15.27
N ALA A 57 26.90 0.61 -14.77
CA ALA A 57 27.32 0.06 -13.47
C ALA A 57 27.02 -1.46 -13.31
N GLY A 58 27.14 -2.24 -14.39
CA GLY A 58 26.84 -3.68 -14.40
C GLY A 58 25.34 -4.03 -14.53
N VAL A 59 24.46 -3.04 -14.62
CA VAL A 59 23.01 -3.21 -14.81
C VAL A 59 22.65 -2.92 -16.26
N ARG A 60 21.92 -3.83 -16.91
CA ARG A 60 21.44 -3.62 -18.29
C ARG A 60 20.06 -2.97 -18.31
N ILE A 61 19.98 -1.75 -18.83
CA ILE A 61 18.76 -0.96 -19.00
C ILE A 61 18.32 -1.04 -20.46
N ASP A 62 17.21 -1.75 -20.72
CA ASP A 62 16.63 -1.91 -22.07
C ASP A 62 15.34 -1.10 -22.25
N ASP A 63 15.46 0.22 -22.12
CA ASP A 63 14.37 1.16 -22.33
C ASP A 63 14.54 1.88 -23.68
N LYS A 64 13.71 1.53 -24.66
CA LYS A 64 13.75 2.12 -26.02
C LYS A 64 13.48 3.62 -26.06
N ARG A 65 12.86 4.18 -25.02
CA ARG A 65 12.62 5.62 -24.87
C ARG A 65 13.76 6.32 -24.13
N MET A 66 14.75 5.59 -23.63
CA MET A 66 15.96 6.16 -23.05
C MET A 66 17.07 6.30 -24.11
N SER A 67 17.74 7.46 -24.10
CA SER A 67 18.94 7.71 -24.93
C SER A 67 20.11 6.86 -24.43
N ARG A 68 21.10 6.54 -25.27
CA ARG A 68 22.30 5.78 -24.84
C ARG A 68 23.12 6.53 -23.79
N GLU A 69 23.19 7.85 -23.95
CA GLU A 69 23.65 8.81 -22.95
C GLU A 69 22.46 9.74 -22.75
N HIS A 70 21.80 9.66 -21.60
CA HIS A 70 20.52 10.33 -21.36
C HIS A 70 20.67 11.44 -20.33
N ALA A 71 21.25 11.12 -19.18
CA ALA A 71 21.46 12.09 -18.12
C ALA A 71 22.69 11.73 -17.30
N ARG A 72 23.28 12.72 -16.66
CA ARG A 72 24.31 12.55 -15.64
C ARG A 72 23.70 12.81 -14.27
N VAL A 73 23.93 11.90 -13.33
CA VAL A 73 23.55 12.06 -11.93
C VAL A 73 24.80 12.09 -11.08
N ALA A 74 24.92 13.05 -10.18
CA ALA A 74 26.04 13.20 -9.26
C ALA A 74 25.56 13.39 -7.82
N PHE A 75 26.45 13.13 -6.87
CA PHE A 75 26.24 13.36 -5.44
C PHE A 75 27.52 13.92 -4.82
N ASP A 76 27.41 15.08 -4.16
CA ASP A 76 28.55 15.81 -3.59
C ASP A 76 28.81 15.50 -2.10
N GLY A 77 28.05 14.55 -1.54
CA GLY A 77 28.04 14.24 -0.10
C GLY A 77 26.80 14.74 0.62
N ARG A 78 26.06 15.68 0.02
CA ARG A 78 24.86 16.29 0.61
C ARG A 78 23.71 16.42 -0.39
N CYS A 79 23.99 16.88 -1.60
CA CYS A 79 23.02 17.15 -2.65
C CYS A 79 23.20 16.17 -3.82
N PHE A 80 22.08 15.72 -4.38
CA PHE A 80 22.09 15.14 -5.72
C PHE A 80 22.08 16.26 -6.75
N SER A 81 22.78 16.07 -7.88
CA SER A 81 22.61 16.87 -9.08
C SER A 81 22.24 15.99 -10.27
N VAL A 82 21.25 16.41 -11.05
CA VAL A 82 20.76 15.72 -12.24
C VAL A 82 20.84 16.68 -13.40
N ARG A 83 21.51 16.27 -14.48
CA ARG A 83 21.65 17.04 -15.72
C ARG A 83 21.21 16.18 -16.91
N ASP A 84 20.26 16.68 -17.69
CA ASP A 84 19.88 16.07 -18.96
C ASP A 84 20.98 16.32 -20.01
N LEU A 85 21.29 15.33 -20.83
CA LEU A 85 22.35 15.38 -21.85
C LEU A 85 21.74 15.47 -23.26
N ASP A 86 20.85 16.45 -23.45
CA ASP A 86 20.09 16.67 -24.68
C ASP A 86 19.36 15.40 -25.14
N SER A 87 18.69 14.78 -24.18
CA SER A 87 18.03 13.51 -24.39
C SER A 87 16.77 13.65 -25.26
N ARG A 88 16.42 12.61 -26.02
CA ARG A 88 15.31 12.69 -26.99
C ARG A 88 13.95 12.88 -26.32
N ASN A 89 13.75 12.30 -25.15
CA ASN A 89 12.46 12.28 -24.45
C ASN A 89 12.46 13.09 -23.16
N GLY A 90 13.54 13.82 -22.88
CA GLY A 90 13.72 14.57 -21.65
C GLY A 90 13.95 13.68 -20.41
N THR A 91 14.44 14.34 -19.38
CA THR A 91 14.55 13.82 -18.01
C THR A 91 13.56 14.58 -17.14
N ALA A 92 12.84 13.90 -16.24
CA ALA A 92 12.04 14.57 -15.22
C ALA A 92 12.55 14.21 -13.83
N VAL A 93 12.45 15.17 -12.90
CA VAL A 93 12.86 15.00 -11.50
C VAL A 93 11.67 15.36 -10.61
N ASP A 94 11.26 14.42 -9.77
CA ASP A 94 10.09 14.53 -8.90
C ASP A 94 8.80 14.95 -9.64
N GLY A 95 8.63 14.46 -10.86
CA GLY A 95 7.45 14.72 -11.72
C GLY A 95 7.53 16.00 -12.55
N GLU A 96 8.56 16.81 -12.39
CA GLU A 96 8.77 18.02 -13.20
C GLU A 96 9.85 17.80 -14.27
N GLU A 97 9.55 18.22 -15.50
CA GLU A 97 10.53 18.17 -16.60
C GLU A 97 11.76 19.04 -16.29
N LEU A 98 12.94 18.45 -16.46
CA LEU A 98 14.21 19.09 -16.18
C LEU A 98 14.58 20.09 -17.27
N ARG A 99 15.06 21.27 -16.87
CA ARG A 99 15.68 22.25 -17.76
C ARG A 99 17.12 22.47 -17.33
N GLY A 100 18.08 21.98 -18.11
CA GLY A 100 19.50 22.04 -17.77
C GLY A 100 19.87 21.09 -16.62
N GLU A 101 20.29 21.65 -15.49
CA GLU A 101 20.68 20.90 -14.29
C GLU A 101 19.84 21.32 -13.08
N ARG A 102 19.47 20.35 -12.26
CA ARG A 102 18.79 20.55 -10.99
C ARG A 102 19.59 19.87 -9.90
N ALA A 103 19.92 20.61 -8.85
CA ALA A 103 20.57 20.09 -7.66
C ALA A 103 19.70 20.32 -6.43
N GLY A 104 19.76 19.40 -5.47
CA GLY A 104 19.06 19.54 -4.20
C GLY A 104 19.22 18.33 -3.28
N GLU A 105 18.98 18.57 -1.98
CA GLU A 105 18.97 17.52 -0.95
C GLU A 105 17.69 16.67 -1.01
N ALA A 106 16.58 17.26 -1.49
CA ALA A 106 15.26 16.66 -1.45
C ALA A 106 14.87 15.95 -2.75
N LEU A 107 15.79 15.76 -3.70
CA LEU A 107 15.50 15.05 -4.95
C LEU A 107 15.30 13.56 -4.65
N ARG A 108 14.15 13.00 -5.04
CA ARG A 108 13.80 11.61 -4.69
C ARG A 108 13.71 10.70 -5.89
N ILE A 109 13.06 11.15 -6.97
CA ILE A 109 12.72 10.31 -8.12
C ILE A 109 13.22 10.97 -9.40
N VAL A 110 13.80 10.18 -10.30
CA VAL A 110 14.18 10.62 -11.63
C VAL A 110 13.54 9.71 -12.67
N ARG A 111 12.86 10.31 -13.65
CA ARG A 111 12.33 9.62 -14.83
C ARG A 111 13.20 9.89 -16.04
N MET A 112 13.54 8.82 -16.75
CA MET A 112 14.31 8.86 -17.99
C MET A 112 13.66 7.90 -18.98
N GLY A 113 13.06 8.40 -20.05
CA GLY A 113 12.24 7.58 -20.94
C GLY A 113 11.02 6.98 -20.22
N SER A 114 10.94 5.66 -20.18
CA SER A 114 9.94 4.85 -19.46
C SER A 114 10.49 4.23 -18.15
N SER A 115 11.68 4.65 -17.71
CA SER A 115 12.35 4.14 -16.53
C SER A 115 12.28 5.12 -15.37
N LEU A 116 12.15 4.59 -14.15
CA LEU A 116 12.10 5.36 -12.91
C LEU A 116 13.19 4.90 -11.95
N PHE A 117 13.90 5.88 -11.40
CA PHE A 117 15.01 5.69 -10.47
C PHE A 117 14.71 6.41 -9.16
N LEU A 118 14.97 5.74 -8.03
CA LEU A 118 15.05 6.39 -6.72
C LEU A 118 16.47 6.89 -6.50
N LEU A 119 16.61 8.12 -5.99
CA LEU A 119 17.87 8.66 -5.51
C LEU A 119 18.03 8.30 -4.04
N ALA A 120 19.15 7.65 -3.69
CA ALA A 120 19.42 7.20 -2.34
C ALA A 120 20.83 7.61 -1.91
N ALA A 121 20.91 8.42 -0.83
CA ALA A 121 22.19 8.79 -0.21
C ALA A 121 22.95 7.56 0.34
N ASP A 122 22.23 6.48 0.63
CA ASP A 122 22.81 5.18 0.94
C ASP A 122 22.04 4.04 0.25
N THR A 123 22.69 3.38 -0.69
CA THR A 123 22.15 2.25 -1.45
C THR A 123 22.36 0.90 -0.78
N ARG A 124 23.18 0.82 0.29
CA ARG A 124 23.50 -0.45 0.95
C ARG A 124 22.27 -1.21 1.46
N PRO A 125 21.25 -0.56 2.05
CA PRO A 125 20.03 -1.27 2.44
C PRO A 125 19.36 -1.99 1.27
N TYR A 126 19.36 -1.39 0.07
CA TYR A 126 18.73 -1.96 -1.12
C TYR A 126 19.44 -3.22 -1.65
N ARG A 127 20.67 -3.52 -1.22
CA ARG A 127 21.38 -4.74 -1.65
C ARG A 127 20.72 -6.05 -1.18
N THR A 128 19.84 -5.99 -0.19
CA THR A 128 19.10 -7.17 0.27
C THR A 128 18.06 -7.65 -0.75
N GLY A 129 17.76 -6.86 -1.79
CA GLY A 129 16.74 -7.22 -2.75
C GLY A 129 15.31 -6.93 -2.25
N LEU A 130 14.34 -7.27 -3.09
CA LEU A 130 12.93 -7.38 -2.73
C LEU A 130 12.56 -8.84 -2.46
N ALA A 131 11.76 -9.06 -1.42
CA ALA A 131 11.14 -10.35 -1.17
C ALA A 131 9.68 -10.31 -1.64
N HIS A 132 9.24 -11.37 -2.33
CA HIS A 132 7.89 -11.50 -2.87
C HIS A 132 7.21 -12.75 -2.31
N GLY A 133 5.91 -12.64 -2.02
CA GLY A 133 5.09 -13.77 -1.63
C GLY A 133 3.65 -13.66 -2.10
N ALA A 134 2.90 -14.72 -1.79
CA ALA A 134 1.44 -14.89 -1.91
C ALA A 134 0.70 -13.57 -2.05
N ASP A 135 0.75 -12.75 -0.99
CA ASP A 135 0.03 -11.46 -0.84
C ASP A 135 0.92 -10.30 -0.40
N MET A 136 2.24 -10.39 -0.62
CA MET A 136 3.18 -9.45 -0.02
C MET A 136 4.36 -9.13 -0.91
N VAL A 137 4.77 -7.86 -0.86
CA VAL A 137 6.04 -7.34 -1.38
C VAL A 137 6.74 -6.70 -0.20
N MET A 138 8.01 -7.05 0.04
CA MET A 138 8.79 -6.47 1.14
C MET A 138 10.10 -5.89 0.62
N GLY A 139 10.20 -4.57 0.67
CA GLY A 139 11.44 -3.82 0.54
C GLY A 139 12.40 -4.09 1.69
N PRO A 140 13.66 -3.67 1.58
CA PRO A 140 14.67 -3.84 2.62
C PRO A 140 14.20 -3.38 4.01
N LEU A 141 13.52 -2.23 4.07
CA LEU A 141 13.04 -1.68 5.33
C LEU A 141 12.00 -2.60 5.98
N LEU A 142 11.02 -3.07 5.20
CA LEU A 142 9.98 -3.98 5.70
C LEU A 142 10.55 -5.36 6.06
N GLN A 143 11.52 -5.87 5.29
CA GLN A 143 12.21 -7.12 5.60
C GLN A 143 12.93 -7.06 6.96
N ARG A 144 13.59 -5.95 7.28
CA ARG A 144 14.21 -5.74 8.61
C ARG A 144 13.15 -5.77 9.72
N THR A 145 12.04 -5.08 9.51
CA THR A 145 10.90 -5.07 10.45
C THR A 145 10.35 -6.48 10.67
N PHE A 146 10.14 -7.26 9.62
CA PHE A 146 9.65 -8.64 9.71
C PHE A 146 10.67 -9.59 10.37
N ARG A 147 11.97 -9.38 10.16
CA ARG A 147 13.01 -10.12 10.89
C ARG A 147 12.96 -9.88 12.39
N THR A 148 12.72 -8.63 12.81
CA THR A 148 12.51 -8.30 14.22
C THR A 148 11.24 -8.98 14.77
N ILE A 149 10.16 -9.01 13.98
CA ILE A 149 8.93 -9.74 14.35
C ILE A 149 9.21 -11.24 14.53
N SER A 150 9.92 -11.88 13.60
CA SER A 150 10.28 -13.30 13.70
C SER A 150 11.15 -13.59 14.93
N ARG A 151 12.10 -12.69 15.26
CA ARG A 151 12.91 -12.80 16.48
C ARG A 151 12.06 -12.68 17.74
N ALA A 152 11.15 -11.70 17.78
CA ALA A 152 10.21 -11.53 18.89
C ALA A 152 9.29 -12.74 19.03
N ALA A 153 8.88 -13.36 17.92
CA ALA A 153 8.02 -14.53 17.92
C ALA A 153 8.67 -15.78 18.54
N ARG A 154 9.98 -15.97 18.36
CA ARG A 154 10.71 -17.14 18.87
C ARG A 154 10.73 -17.21 20.40
N PHE A 155 10.84 -16.07 21.07
CA PHE A 155 11.06 -16.01 22.52
C PHE A 155 9.93 -15.32 23.29
N GLY A 156 9.12 -14.52 22.60
CA GLY A 156 8.08 -13.68 23.19
C GLY A 156 6.68 -14.31 23.13
N ARG A 157 5.93 -14.05 24.20
CA ARG A 157 4.47 -14.30 24.25
C ARG A 157 3.65 -13.10 23.84
N VAL A 158 4.26 -11.91 23.82
CA VAL A 158 3.60 -10.65 23.51
C VAL A 158 4.38 -9.90 22.43
N LEU A 159 3.67 -9.23 21.53
CA LEU A 159 4.21 -8.26 20.58
C LEU A 159 3.24 -7.09 20.44
N HIS A 160 3.75 -5.88 20.48
CA HIS A 160 3.01 -4.68 20.10
C HIS A 160 3.41 -4.22 18.70
N ILE A 161 2.42 -3.94 17.86
CA ILE A 161 2.61 -3.46 16.49
C ILE A 161 2.03 -2.04 16.38
N THR A 162 2.89 -1.09 16.09
CA THR A 162 2.50 0.27 15.74
C THR A 162 2.54 0.44 14.24
N GLY A 163 1.64 1.26 13.68
CA GLY A 163 1.66 1.56 12.26
C GLY A 163 0.36 2.17 11.76
N GLU A 164 0.47 2.95 10.69
CA GLU A 164 -0.65 3.63 10.04
C GLU A 164 -1.70 2.63 9.53
N SER A 165 -2.93 3.12 9.32
CA SER A 165 -3.99 2.31 8.73
C SER A 165 -3.58 1.83 7.33
N GLY A 166 -3.82 0.54 7.04
CA GLY A 166 -3.46 -0.07 5.76
C GLY A 166 -1.96 -0.36 5.55
N SER A 167 -1.12 -0.23 6.58
CA SER A 167 0.33 -0.54 6.49
C SER A 167 0.67 -2.04 6.49
N GLY A 168 -0.28 -2.90 6.90
CA GLY A 168 -0.12 -4.35 6.95
C GLY A 168 -0.04 -4.97 8.35
N LYS A 169 -0.62 -4.34 9.38
CA LYS A 169 -0.57 -4.81 10.79
C LYS A 169 -1.03 -6.25 10.99
N GLU A 170 -2.10 -6.66 10.30
CA GLU A 170 -2.58 -8.04 10.38
C GLU A 170 -1.58 -9.04 9.76
N LEU A 171 -0.94 -8.70 8.64
CA LEU A 171 0.10 -9.55 8.03
C LEU A 171 1.30 -9.69 8.97
N ALA A 172 1.70 -8.60 9.63
CA ALA A 172 2.74 -8.63 10.65
C ALA A 172 2.36 -9.51 11.86
N ALA A 173 1.11 -9.45 12.32
CA ALA A 173 0.61 -10.32 13.39
C ALA A 173 0.57 -11.80 12.98
N ARG A 174 0.19 -12.09 11.72
CA ARG A 174 0.24 -13.45 11.15
C ARG A 174 1.67 -13.96 11.06
N ALA A 175 2.63 -13.11 10.69
CA ALA A 175 4.05 -13.47 10.70
C ALA A 175 4.56 -13.77 12.12
N PHE A 176 4.14 -13.00 13.13
CA PHE A 176 4.45 -13.28 14.54
C PHE A 176 3.88 -14.62 15.02
N HIS A 177 2.65 -14.93 14.61
CA HIS A 177 2.02 -16.20 14.92
C HIS A 177 2.79 -17.37 14.28
N ALA A 178 2.97 -17.32 12.95
CA ALA A 178 3.62 -18.38 12.18
C ALA A 178 5.07 -18.64 12.60
N ALA A 179 5.83 -17.61 12.95
CA ALA A 179 7.24 -17.74 13.35
C ALA A 179 7.46 -18.20 14.81
N GLY A 180 6.40 -18.29 15.62
CA GLY A 180 6.52 -18.69 17.02
C GLY A 180 6.14 -20.15 17.29
N PRO A 181 6.38 -20.63 18.52
CA PRO A 181 6.19 -22.05 18.88
C PRO A 181 4.73 -22.53 18.76
N ALA A 182 3.77 -21.61 18.82
CA ALA A 182 2.34 -21.88 18.68
C ALA A 182 1.80 -21.60 17.26
N GLY A 183 2.67 -21.59 16.23
CA GLY A 183 2.29 -21.27 14.86
C GLY A 183 1.37 -22.28 14.17
N ALA A 184 1.21 -23.47 14.73
CA ALA A 184 0.22 -24.47 14.29
C ALA A 184 -1.14 -24.34 15.02
N GLY A 185 -1.20 -23.51 16.07
CA GLY A 185 -2.41 -23.27 16.85
C GLY A 185 -3.37 -22.28 16.16
N PRO A 186 -4.50 -21.95 16.80
CA PRO A 186 -5.45 -20.99 16.26
C PRO A 186 -4.86 -19.57 16.19
N PHE A 187 -5.18 -18.85 15.11
CA PHE A 187 -4.98 -17.40 15.01
C PHE A 187 -6.34 -16.70 15.05
N VAL A 188 -6.63 -16.01 16.15
CA VAL A 188 -7.90 -15.30 16.34
C VAL A 188 -7.65 -13.81 16.25
N ALA A 189 -8.19 -13.17 15.21
CA ALA A 189 -8.08 -11.73 15.00
C ALA A 189 -9.37 -11.01 15.40
N VAL A 190 -9.24 -9.96 16.21
CA VAL A 190 -10.36 -9.13 16.68
C VAL A 190 -9.94 -7.67 16.59
N ASN A 191 -10.83 -6.82 16.05
CA ASN A 191 -10.61 -5.39 16.05
C ASN A 191 -11.43 -4.74 17.18
N GLY A 192 -10.75 -4.14 18.16
CA GLY A 192 -11.34 -3.48 19.31
C GLY A 192 -12.35 -2.39 18.93
N ALA A 193 -12.09 -1.64 17.85
CA ALA A 193 -12.99 -0.59 17.35
C ALA A 193 -14.30 -1.13 16.76
N THR A 194 -14.38 -2.43 16.48
CA THR A 194 -15.57 -3.08 15.90
C THR A 194 -16.43 -3.81 16.93
N LEU A 195 -15.97 -3.89 18.18
CA LEU A 195 -16.72 -4.53 19.26
C LEU A 195 -17.88 -3.61 19.70
N PRO A 196 -19.14 -4.08 19.67
CA PRO A 196 -20.25 -3.29 20.17
C PRO A 196 -20.09 -2.99 21.67
N GLU A 197 -20.44 -1.77 22.06
CA GLU A 197 -20.46 -1.35 23.45
C GLU A 197 -21.36 -2.27 24.28
N GLY A 198 -20.92 -2.66 25.47
CA GLY A 198 -21.61 -3.62 26.33
C GLY A 198 -21.54 -5.10 25.88
N MET A 199 -21.03 -5.39 24.67
CA MET A 199 -20.80 -6.78 24.21
C MET A 199 -19.33 -7.18 24.21
N ALA A 200 -18.39 -6.24 24.28
CA ALA A 200 -16.96 -6.50 24.24
C ALA A 200 -16.53 -7.57 25.27
N GLU A 201 -17.02 -7.48 26.51
CA GLU A 201 -16.69 -8.45 27.55
C GLU A 201 -17.18 -9.86 27.20
N ARG A 202 -18.42 -10.00 26.74
CA ARG A 202 -18.99 -11.29 26.34
C ARG A 202 -18.21 -11.90 25.18
N LEU A 203 -17.88 -11.10 24.18
CA LEU A 203 -17.20 -11.57 22.98
C LEU A 203 -15.75 -11.97 23.27
N LEU A 204 -15.03 -11.23 24.11
CA LEU A 204 -13.63 -11.52 24.43
C LEU A 204 -13.48 -12.65 25.45
N PHE A 205 -14.26 -12.63 26.54
CA PHE A 205 -14.09 -13.53 27.69
C PHE A 205 -15.08 -14.70 27.72
N GLY A 206 -16.15 -14.64 26.91
CA GLY A 206 -17.22 -15.63 26.89
C GLY A 206 -18.32 -15.33 27.92
N ALA A 207 -19.43 -16.07 27.81
CA ALA A 207 -20.54 -15.97 28.76
C ALA A 207 -21.20 -17.33 28.99
N ARG A 208 -21.79 -17.49 30.17
CA ARG A 208 -22.69 -18.61 30.50
C ARG A 208 -24.14 -18.18 30.56
N ARG A 209 -25.03 -19.15 30.41
CA ARG A 209 -26.45 -19.02 30.65
C ARG A 209 -26.68 -18.51 32.07
N GLY A 210 -27.47 -17.44 32.19
CA GLY A 210 -27.76 -16.78 33.46
C GLY A 210 -26.84 -15.60 33.82
N ALA A 211 -25.82 -15.29 33.01
CA ALA A 211 -24.98 -14.11 33.22
C ALA A 211 -25.74 -12.77 33.07
N TYR A 212 -26.77 -12.75 32.21
CA TYR A 212 -27.70 -11.65 31.99
C TYR A 212 -29.00 -12.20 31.38
N THR A 213 -30.03 -11.37 31.29
CA THR A 213 -31.33 -11.74 30.69
C THR A 213 -31.17 -12.17 29.23
N GLY A 214 -31.49 -13.43 28.92
CA GLY A 214 -31.31 -13.99 27.58
C GLY A 214 -29.89 -14.49 27.27
N ALA A 215 -29.01 -14.60 28.27
CA ALA A 215 -27.67 -15.15 28.08
C ALA A 215 -27.70 -16.61 27.63
N VAL A 216 -26.85 -16.93 26.65
CA VAL A 216 -26.60 -18.28 26.14
C VAL A 216 -25.12 -18.56 26.28
N ASP A 217 -24.76 -19.81 26.57
CA ASP A 217 -23.38 -20.27 26.60
C ASP A 217 -22.66 -19.94 25.28
N ALA A 218 -21.57 -19.19 25.39
CA ALA A 218 -20.76 -18.79 24.25
C ALA A 218 -19.29 -18.72 24.66
N LEU A 219 -18.42 -19.34 23.84
CA LEU A 219 -16.98 -19.22 23.97
C LEU A 219 -16.53 -17.81 23.56
N GLY A 220 -15.62 -17.23 24.34
CA GLY A 220 -14.98 -15.96 24.01
C GLY A 220 -13.78 -16.14 23.09
N TYR A 221 -13.37 -15.05 22.42
CA TYR A 221 -12.22 -15.04 21.52
C TYR A 221 -10.92 -15.48 22.19
N ILE A 222 -10.72 -15.16 23.47
CA ILE A 222 -9.54 -15.61 24.24
C ILE A 222 -9.53 -17.14 24.38
N GLN A 223 -10.69 -17.74 24.63
CA GLN A 223 -10.80 -19.20 24.74
C GLN A 223 -10.60 -19.85 23.37
N SER A 224 -11.14 -19.26 22.30
CA SER A 224 -10.90 -19.72 20.93
C SER A 224 -9.44 -19.61 20.48
N ALA A 225 -8.66 -18.70 21.08
CA ALA A 225 -7.24 -18.53 20.81
C ALA A 225 -6.32 -19.44 21.64
N HIS A 226 -6.89 -20.32 22.49
CA HIS A 226 -6.13 -21.24 23.32
C HIS A 226 -5.17 -22.11 22.50
N GLY A 227 -3.92 -22.20 22.94
CA GLY A 227 -2.84 -22.91 22.24
C GLY A 227 -2.30 -22.17 21.01
N GLY A 228 -2.67 -20.90 20.82
CA GLY A 228 -2.35 -20.11 19.64
C GLY A 228 -2.07 -18.64 19.93
N THR A 229 -2.52 -17.76 19.04
CA THR A 229 -2.30 -16.31 19.12
C THR A 229 -3.63 -15.55 19.01
N LEU A 230 -3.86 -14.63 19.95
CA LEU A 230 -4.88 -13.60 19.85
C LEU A 230 -4.26 -12.34 19.27
N PHE A 231 -4.79 -11.86 18.14
CA PHE A 231 -4.48 -10.56 17.58
C PHE A 231 -5.58 -9.56 17.92
N LEU A 232 -5.22 -8.49 18.65
CA LEU A 232 -6.11 -7.38 19.00
C LEU A 232 -5.68 -6.13 18.24
N ASP A 233 -6.40 -5.80 17.17
CA ASP A 233 -6.23 -4.53 16.45
C ASP A 233 -6.98 -3.41 17.19
N GLU A 234 -6.43 -2.21 17.15
CA GLU A 234 -6.88 -1.03 17.90
C GLU A 234 -7.12 -1.30 19.40
N VAL A 235 -6.13 -1.89 20.08
CA VAL A 235 -6.19 -2.24 21.53
C VAL A 235 -6.49 -1.03 22.43
N ALA A 236 -6.14 0.17 21.97
CA ALA A 236 -6.40 1.42 22.68
C ALA A 236 -7.87 1.87 22.65
N GLU A 237 -8.73 1.19 21.89
CA GLU A 237 -10.18 1.43 21.86
C GLU A 237 -10.96 0.53 22.83
N LEU A 238 -10.27 -0.36 23.56
CA LEU A 238 -10.94 -1.22 24.55
C LEU A 238 -11.39 -0.42 25.77
N ASP A 239 -12.58 -0.72 26.28
CA ASP A 239 -13.09 -0.10 27.51
C ASP A 239 -12.21 -0.42 28.73
N PRO A 240 -12.12 0.46 29.74
CA PRO A 240 -11.28 0.25 30.92
C PRO A 240 -11.56 -1.06 31.69
N GLY A 241 -12.82 -1.50 31.74
CA GLY A 241 -13.21 -2.77 32.35
C GLY A 241 -12.68 -3.99 31.59
N VAL A 242 -12.73 -3.94 30.26
CA VAL A 242 -12.15 -4.96 29.37
C VAL A 242 -10.63 -5.00 29.52
N GLN A 243 -9.98 -3.84 29.59
CA GLN A 243 -8.53 -3.73 29.82
C GLN A 243 -8.10 -4.42 31.12
N ALA A 244 -8.83 -4.21 32.22
CA ALA A 244 -8.53 -4.83 33.50
C ALA A 244 -8.65 -6.37 33.45
N LYS A 245 -9.69 -6.89 32.79
CA LYS A 245 -9.88 -8.34 32.61
C LYS A 245 -8.82 -8.95 31.67
N LEU A 246 -8.46 -8.24 30.61
CA LEU A 246 -7.39 -8.65 29.70
C LEU A 246 -6.05 -8.75 30.44
N LEU A 247 -5.72 -7.78 31.28
CA LEU A 247 -4.52 -7.83 32.12
C LEU A 247 -4.50 -9.10 32.99
N ARG A 248 -5.63 -9.44 33.63
CA ARG A 248 -5.74 -10.66 34.45
C ARG A 248 -5.50 -11.93 33.65
N VAL A 249 -6.01 -12.00 32.42
CA VAL A 249 -5.74 -13.11 31.50
C VAL A 249 -4.25 -13.21 31.18
N LEU A 250 -3.59 -12.08 30.92
CA LEU A 250 -2.16 -12.04 30.57
C LEU A 250 -1.22 -12.35 31.74
N GLU A 251 -1.65 -12.08 32.98
CA GLU A 251 -0.88 -12.34 34.20
C GLU A 251 -1.09 -13.76 34.73
N ALA A 252 -2.35 -14.19 34.85
CA ALA A 252 -2.71 -15.46 35.48
C ALA A 252 -2.80 -16.64 34.50
N GLY A 253 -2.92 -16.38 33.19
CA GLY A 253 -3.19 -17.43 32.20
C GLY A 253 -4.57 -18.06 32.40
N GLU A 254 -5.53 -17.27 32.89
CA GLU A 254 -6.86 -17.73 33.28
C GLU A 254 -7.90 -16.73 32.80
N VAL A 255 -9.01 -17.23 32.24
CA VAL A 255 -10.15 -16.44 31.78
C VAL A 255 -11.37 -16.76 32.62
N LEU A 256 -12.08 -15.73 33.07
CA LEU A 256 -13.34 -15.88 33.81
C LEU A 256 -14.51 -15.45 32.90
N PRO A 257 -15.29 -16.40 32.36
CA PRO A 257 -16.47 -16.07 31.57
C PRO A 257 -17.49 -15.30 32.39
N LEU A 258 -18.30 -14.48 31.72
CA LEU A 258 -19.40 -13.78 32.39
C LEU A 258 -20.39 -14.77 32.99
N GLY A 259 -20.75 -14.56 34.26
CA GLY A 259 -21.66 -15.42 35.02
C GLY A 259 -21.01 -16.69 35.61
N GLU A 260 -19.70 -16.88 35.45
CA GLU A 260 -18.96 -17.97 36.09
C GLU A 260 -18.22 -17.52 37.35
N LEU A 261 -18.05 -18.47 38.28
CA LEU A 261 -17.22 -18.27 39.47
C LEU A 261 -15.85 -18.94 39.36
N ARG A 262 -15.69 -19.87 38.41
CA ARG A 262 -14.45 -20.63 38.24
C ARG A 262 -13.72 -20.18 36.98
N PRO A 263 -12.46 -19.73 37.09
CA PRO A 263 -11.65 -19.43 35.93
C PRO A 263 -11.31 -20.69 35.12
N ALA A 264 -11.19 -20.53 33.81
CA ALA A 264 -10.68 -21.54 32.89
C ALA A 264 -9.24 -21.19 32.47
N ARG A 265 -8.33 -22.17 32.51
CA ARG A 265 -6.95 -21.95 32.07
C ARG A 265 -6.87 -21.71 30.57
N VAL A 266 -6.09 -20.71 30.18
CA VAL A 266 -5.82 -20.36 28.79
C VAL A 266 -4.34 -20.11 28.55
N ASP A 267 -3.80 -20.72 27.51
CA ASP A 267 -2.44 -20.46 27.04
C ASP A 267 -2.53 -19.71 25.71
N VAL A 268 -2.34 -18.39 25.74
CA VAL A 268 -2.50 -17.53 24.57
C VAL A 268 -1.31 -16.60 24.45
N ARG A 269 -0.80 -16.45 23.22
CA ARG A 269 0.14 -15.37 22.85
C ARG A 269 -0.65 -14.16 22.39
N LEU A 270 -0.23 -12.97 22.77
CA LEU A 270 -0.93 -11.73 22.40
C LEU A 270 -0.12 -10.97 21.35
N CYS A 271 -0.76 -10.64 20.24
CA CYS A 271 -0.28 -9.60 19.34
C CYS A 271 -1.25 -8.42 19.44
N SER A 272 -0.79 -7.25 19.87
CA SER A 272 -1.61 -6.05 19.95
C SER A 272 -1.22 -5.05 18.87
N ALA A 273 -2.16 -4.26 18.39
CA ALA A 273 -1.89 -3.21 17.41
C ALA A 273 -2.68 -1.93 17.71
N THR A 274 -2.10 -0.78 17.39
CA THR A 274 -2.82 0.50 17.26
C THR A 274 -1.94 1.52 16.54
N LEU A 275 -2.54 2.57 15.98
CA LEU A 275 -1.83 3.77 15.55
C LEU A 275 -1.63 4.78 16.71
N LYS A 276 -2.44 4.70 17.77
CA LYS A 276 -2.36 5.64 18.90
C LYS A 276 -1.09 5.41 19.71
N ASP A 277 -0.46 6.49 20.16
CA ASP A 277 0.63 6.40 21.13
C ASP A 277 0.08 5.89 22.47
N LEU A 278 0.47 4.66 22.85
CA LEU A 278 0.01 4.04 24.10
C LEU A 278 0.40 4.85 25.34
N ARG A 279 1.58 5.49 25.38
CA ARG A 279 1.97 6.33 26.52
C ARG A 279 1.08 7.56 26.62
N ALA A 280 0.75 8.17 25.49
CA ALA A 280 -0.21 9.27 25.45
C ALA A 280 -1.61 8.82 25.90
N GLN A 281 -2.04 7.60 25.55
CA GLN A 281 -3.31 7.05 26.03
C GLN A 281 -3.30 6.80 27.55
N VAL A 282 -2.17 6.38 28.12
CA VAL A 282 -2.01 6.26 29.58
C VAL A 282 -2.11 7.62 30.25
N ALA A 283 -1.38 8.62 29.75
CA ALA A 283 -1.42 9.98 30.29
C ALA A 283 -2.84 10.60 30.19
N ALA A 284 -3.62 10.24 29.17
CA ALA A 284 -5.00 10.66 29.00
C ALA A 284 -6.03 9.84 29.82
N GLY A 285 -5.59 8.85 30.62
CA GLY A 285 -6.46 7.98 31.40
C GLY A 285 -7.31 7.00 30.56
N LYS A 286 -7.02 6.86 29.27
CA LYS A 286 -7.75 5.98 28.33
C LYS A 286 -7.19 4.57 28.30
N LEU A 287 -5.90 4.40 28.64
CA LEU A 287 -5.25 3.11 28.77
C LEU A 287 -4.71 2.97 30.19
N ARG A 288 -4.89 1.79 30.80
CA ARG A 288 -4.30 1.52 32.11
C ARG A 288 -2.79 1.37 32.00
N GLU A 289 -2.07 1.96 32.95
CA GLU A 289 -0.61 1.92 33.03
C GLU A 289 -0.07 0.48 33.20
N ASP A 290 -0.74 -0.32 34.03
CA ASP A 290 -0.40 -1.73 34.27
C ASP A 290 -0.49 -2.58 32.98
N LEU A 291 -1.56 -2.39 32.20
CA LEU A 291 -1.73 -3.03 30.90
C LEU A 291 -0.65 -2.57 29.90
N TYR A 292 -0.33 -1.28 29.85
CA TYR A 292 0.74 -0.75 29.00
C TYR A 292 2.07 -1.45 29.26
N PHE A 293 2.48 -1.60 30.53
CA PHE A 293 3.72 -2.29 30.85
C PHE A 293 3.71 -3.78 30.50
N ARG A 294 2.53 -4.41 30.45
CA ARG A 294 2.38 -5.80 30.06
C ARG A 294 2.40 -6.02 28.54
N ILE A 295 1.86 -5.08 27.76
CA ILE A 295 1.69 -5.27 26.31
C ILE A 295 2.62 -4.43 25.44
N GLY A 296 3.15 -3.33 25.95
CA GLY A 296 3.85 -2.31 25.16
C GLY A 296 5.25 -2.70 24.69
N VAL A 297 5.82 -3.81 25.16
CA VAL A 297 7.17 -4.28 24.80
C VAL A 297 7.19 -5.82 24.69
N PRO A 298 7.87 -6.41 23.68
CA PRO A 298 8.55 -5.75 22.57
C PRO A 298 7.56 -5.05 21.63
N ALA A 299 7.97 -3.89 21.09
CA ALA A 299 7.21 -3.14 20.11
C ALA A 299 7.93 -3.11 18.77
N VAL A 300 7.17 -3.14 17.69
CA VAL A 300 7.65 -2.99 16.32
C VAL A 300 6.80 -1.94 15.62
N THR A 301 7.44 -1.08 14.82
CA THR A 301 6.76 -0.09 13.99
C THR A 301 6.79 -0.54 12.54
N LEU A 302 5.60 -0.68 11.92
CA LEU A 302 5.50 -0.89 10.50
C LEU A 302 5.74 0.43 9.77
N PRO A 303 6.72 0.49 8.85
CA PRO A 303 6.99 1.70 8.09
C PRO A 303 5.81 2.00 7.16
N PRO A 304 5.36 3.26 7.02
CA PRO A 304 4.35 3.64 6.06
C PRO A 304 4.86 3.46 4.62
N LEU A 305 3.93 3.36 3.66
CA LEU A 305 4.25 3.09 2.25
C LEU A 305 5.18 4.15 1.64
N ARG A 306 5.05 5.41 2.07
CA ARG A 306 5.91 6.53 1.62
C ARG A 306 7.39 6.37 1.99
N GLU A 307 7.71 5.53 2.96
CA GLU A 307 9.10 5.23 3.38
C GLU A 307 9.68 4.01 2.66
N ARG A 308 8.87 3.32 1.85
CA ARG A 308 9.25 2.12 1.08
C ARG A 308 8.82 2.24 -0.40
N PRO A 309 9.22 3.33 -1.09
CA PRO A 309 8.78 3.62 -2.47
C PRO A 309 9.19 2.52 -3.48
N GLU A 310 10.22 1.74 -3.19
CA GLU A 310 10.66 0.61 -4.01
C GLU A 310 9.61 -0.51 -4.13
N GLU A 311 8.67 -0.60 -3.19
CA GLU A 311 7.58 -1.59 -3.22
C GLU A 311 6.45 -1.18 -4.18
N ILE A 312 6.28 0.13 -4.43
CA ILE A 312 5.13 0.69 -5.16
C ILE A 312 4.98 0.10 -6.57
N PRO A 313 6.04 0.01 -7.42
CA PRO A 313 5.90 -0.54 -8.77
C PRO A 313 5.40 -1.99 -8.78
N TRP A 314 5.85 -2.80 -7.81
CA TRP A 314 5.45 -4.20 -7.68
C TRP A 314 4.02 -4.36 -7.17
N LEU A 315 3.60 -3.52 -6.22
CA LEU A 315 2.22 -3.47 -5.74
C LEU A 315 1.26 -3.06 -6.87
N ILE A 316 1.66 -2.09 -7.69
CA ILE A 316 0.91 -1.65 -8.86
C ILE A 316 0.77 -2.78 -9.87
N ASP A 317 1.89 -3.37 -10.28
CA ASP A 317 1.90 -4.45 -11.27
C ASP A 317 1.01 -5.61 -10.83
N ARG A 318 1.12 -6.02 -9.57
CA ARG A 318 0.25 -7.04 -8.98
C ARG A 318 -1.24 -6.67 -9.03
N ALA A 319 -1.61 -5.44 -8.66
CA ALA A 319 -3.00 -5.00 -8.72
C ALA A 319 -3.55 -5.01 -10.16
N VAL A 320 -2.75 -4.58 -11.13
CA VAL A 320 -3.08 -4.62 -12.56
C VAL A 320 -3.26 -6.06 -13.04
N GLN A 321 -2.36 -6.98 -12.64
CA GLN A 321 -2.46 -8.39 -12.98
C GLN A 321 -3.71 -9.07 -12.39
N GLN A 322 -4.11 -8.71 -11.17
CA GLN A 322 -5.35 -9.22 -10.55
C GLN A 322 -6.59 -8.82 -11.37
N VAL A 323 -6.67 -7.57 -11.81
CA VAL A 323 -7.77 -7.09 -12.66
C VAL A 323 -7.73 -7.77 -14.02
N ARG A 324 -6.55 -7.89 -14.64
CA ARG A 324 -6.35 -8.61 -15.91
C ARG A 324 -6.86 -10.05 -15.83
N ALA A 325 -6.53 -10.76 -14.75
CA ALA A 325 -6.97 -12.14 -14.51
C ALA A 325 -8.49 -12.23 -14.33
N ALA A 326 -9.09 -11.32 -13.54
CA ALA A 326 -10.53 -11.28 -13.33
C ALA A 326 -11.31 -11.03 -14.63
N VAL A 327 -10.86 -10.08 -15.45
CA VAL A 327 -11.46 -9.78 -16.77
C VAL A 327 -11.32 -10.96 -17.72
N GLY A 328 -10.16 -11.63 -17.72
CA GLY A 328 -9.93 -12.84 -18.51
C GLY A 328 -10.89 -13.98 -18.14
N ALA A 329 -11.11 -14.21 -16.85
CA ALA A 329 -12.03 -15.23 -16.35
C ALA A 329 -13.48 -14.96 -16.80
N SER A 330 -13.93 -13.70 -16.81
CA SER A 330 -15.29 -13.33 -17.22
C SER A 330 -15.55 -13.47 -18.73
N ARG A 331 -14.51 -13.44 -19.58
CA ARG A 331 -14.64 -13.51 -21.05
C ARG A 331 -14.67 -14.93 -21.62
N GLY A 332 -14.42 -15.95 -20.80
CA GLY A 332 -14.45 -17.37 -21.18
C GLY A 332 -13.21 -17.82 -21.99
N ALA A 333 -12.84 -19.10 -21.84
CA ALA A 333 -11.74 -19.72 -22.57
C ALA A 333 -12.07 -19.81 -24.08
N GLY A 334 -11.61 -18.85 -24.87
CA GLY A 334 -11.84 -18.81 -26.32
C GLY A 334 -11.88 -17.40 -26.95
N ALA A 335 -11.91 -16.34 -26.14
CA ALA A 335 -11.76 -14.98 -26.64
C ALA A 335 -10.26 -14.65 -26.83
N GLY A 336 -9.75 -14.91 -28.03
CA GLY A 336 -8.41 -14.47 -28.44
C GLY A 336 -8.33 -12.94 -28.58
N ASP A 337 -8.09 -12.28 -27.45
CA ASP A 337 -7.30 -11.05 -27.28
C ASP A 337 -7.16 -10.89 -25.75
N GLU A 338 -6.03 -11.32 -25.19
CA GLU A 338 -5.66 -10.91 -23.83
C GLU A 338 -5.70 -9.38 -23.84
N ALA A 339 -6.61 -8.77 -23.07
CA ALA A 339 -6.49 -7.35 -22.79
C ALA A 339 -5.09 -7.18 -22.17
N THR A 340 -4.15 -6.69 -22.96
CA THR A 340 -2.78 -6.48 -22.52
C THR A 340 -2.91 -5.26 -21.62
N LEU A 341 -3.17 -5.53 -20.34
CA LEU A 341 -3.22 -4.52 -19.30
C LEU A 341 -1.84 -4.55 -18.65
N TRP A 342 -1.15 -3.42 -18.69
CA TRP A 342 0.15 -3.24 -18.06
C TRP A 342 0.22 -1.85 -17.43
N PRO A 343 0.99 -1.66 -16.34
CA PRO A 343 1.20 -0.35 -15.77
C PRO A 343 2.07 0.50 -16.69
N HIS A 344 1.65 1.74 -16.97
CA HIS A 344 2.50 2.70 -17.66
C HIS A 344 3.38 3.48 -16.67
N THR A 345 4.57 3.92 -17.10
CA THR A 345 5.49 4.72 -16.28
C THR A 345 4.81 5.92 -15.61
N SER A 346 3.90 6.61 -16.31
CA SER A 346 3.17 7.75 -15.73
C SER A 346 2.29 7.38 -14.54
N LEU A 347 1.68 6.19 -14.53
CA LEU A 347 0.93 5.70 -13.37
C LEU A 347 1.87 5.50 -12.18
N VAL A 348 2.99 4.82 -12.41
CA VAL A 348 3.97 4.50 -11.36
C VAL A 348 4.58 5.78 -10.79
N GLU A 349 4.97 6.72 -11.65
CA GLU A 349 5.48 8.03 -11.26
C GLU A 349 4.44 8.80 -10.43
N ALA A 350 3.19 8.88 -10.90
CA ALA A 350 2.13 9.54 -10.16
C ALA A 350 1.91 8.92 -8.77
N CYS A 351 2.01 7.59 -8.65
CA CYS A 351 1.91 6.91 -7.36
C CYS A 351 3.10 7.20 -6.45
N LEU A 352 4.33 7.24 -6.97
CA LEU A 352 5.53 7.55 -6.18
C LEU A 352 5.53 8.97 -5.61
N LEU A 353 4.84 9.92 -6.27
CA LEU A 353 4.76 11.32 -5.86
C LEU A 353 3.65 11.59 -4.82
N ARG A 354 2.75 10.63 -4.58
CA ARG A 354 1.61 10.74 -3.65
C ARG A 354 1.97 10.20 -2.26
N ARG A 355 1.24 10.63 -1.23
CA ARG A 355 1.54 10.29 0.19
C ARG A 355 0.96 8.96 0.64
N TRP A 356 -0.20 8.57 0.11
CA TRP A 356 -0.93 7.34 0.47
C TRP A 356 -1.25 7.23 1.97
N PRO A 357 -2.10 8.11 2.55
CA PRO A 357 -2.47 8.03 3.97
C PRO A 357 -3.14 6.70 4.36
N GLY A 358 -3.85 6.04 3.45
CA GLY A 358 -4.39 4.69 3.63
C GLY A 358 -3.40 3.58 3.22
N ASN A 359 -2.13 3.92 3.01
CA ASN A 359 -1.01 3.03 2.72
C ASN A 359 -1.32 2.03 1.58
N VAL A 360 -0.95 0.76 1.74
CA VAL A 360 -1.10 -0.27 0.71
C VAL A 360 -2.57 -0.51 0.39
N ARG A 361 -3.47 -0.41 1.38
CA ARG A 361 -4.90 -0.63 1.18
C ARG A 361 -5.49 0.38 0.19
N GLU A 362 -5.17 1.66 0.37
CA GLU A 362 -5.61 2.73 -0.53
C GLU A 362 -4.96 2.59 -1.92
N LEU A 363 -3.63 2.42 -1.98
CA LEU A 363 -2.91 2.24 -3.26
C LEU A 363 -3.54 1.14 -4.10
N LEU A 364 -3.75 -0.04 -3.52
CA LEU A 364 -4.28 -1.18 -4.25
C LEU A 364 -5.74 -0.96 -4.69
N ALA A 365 -6.56 -0.28 -3.88
CA ALA A 365 -7.94 0.04 -4.25
C ALA A 365 -7.98 1.00 -5.46
N GLU A 366 -7.20 2.08 -5.40
CA GLU A 366 -7.14 3.11 -6.44
C GLU A 366 -6.54 2.57 -7.74
N VAL A 367 -5.48 1.76 -7.67
CA VAL A 367 -4.87 1.14 -8.84
C VAL A 367 -5.80 0.12 -9.48
N ARG A 368 -6.54 -0.69 -8.69
CA ARG A 368 -7.53 -1.62 -9.25
C ARG A 368 -8.67 -0.88 -9.96
N ALA A 369 -9.16 0.21 -9.38
CA ALA A 369 -10.17 1.05 -10.02
C ALA A 369 -9.64 1.65 -11.34
N ALA A 370 -8.43 2.21 -11.33
CA ALA A 370 -7.76 2.73 -12.52
C ALA A 370 -7.56 1.65 -13.61
N ALA A 371 -7.21 0.43 -13.20
CA ALA A 371 -7.06 -0.73 -14.09
C ALA A 371 -8.39 -1.18 -14.70
N GLN A 372 -9.50 -1.10 -13.96
CA GLN A 372 -10.85 -1.35 -14.47
C GLN A 372 -11.24 -0.33 -15.53
N LEU A 373 -11.04 0.97 -15.28
CA LEU A 373 -11.29 2.03 -16.27
C LEU A 373 -10.45 1.82 -17.54
N ALA A 374 -9.16 1.52 -17.37
CA ALA A 374 -8.25 1.25 -18.50
C ALA A 374 -8.67 0.02 -19.33
N THR A 375 -9.38 -0.94 -18.72
CA THR A 375 -9.87 -2.13 -19.42
C THR A 375 -10.95 -1.76 -20.43
N GLU A 376 -11.76 -0.74 -20.15
CA GLU A 376 -12.79 -0.23 -21.06
C GLU A 376 -12.17 0.49 -22.26
N GLU A 377 -11.07 1.21 -22.04
CA GLU A 377 -10.30 1.90 -23.09
C GLU A 377 -9.42 0.96 -23.92
N GLY A 378 -8.98 -0.16 -23.35
CA GLY A 378 -8.15 -1.17 -24.01
C GLY A 378 -6.67 -0.76 -24.15
N GLY A 379 -5.92 -0.79 -23.04
CA GLY A 379 -4.47 -0.58 -23.11
C GLY A 379 -3.76 -0.40 -21.76
N ALA A 380 -2.69 0.39 -21.77
CA ALA A 380 -1.89 0.66 -20.58
C ALA A 380 -2.69 1.42 -19.50
N VAL A 381 -2.45 1.08 -18.24
CA VAL A 381 -3.00 1.84 -17.11
C VAL A 381 -2.15 3.08 -16.88
N LEU A 382 -2.74 4.25 -17.06
CA LEU A 382 -2.08 5.56 -17.08
C LEU A 382 -2.46 6.39 -15.85
N ALA A 383 -1.65 7.40 -15.54
CA ALA A 383 -1.90 8.34 -14.44
C ALA A 383 -3.31 8.95 -14.48
N ARG A 384 -3.84 9.24 -15.69
CA ARG A 384 -5.17 9.83 -15.88
C ARG A 384 -6.33 8.95 -15.42
N HIS A 385 -6.10 7.64 -15.24
CA HIS A 385 -7.12 6.71 -14.77
C HIS A 385 -7.20 6.68 -13.23
N LEU A 386 -6.21 7.25 -12.52
CA LEU A 386 -6.30 7.41 -11.07
C LEU A 386 -7.32 8.50 -10.74
N SER A 387 -8.02 8.33 -9.61
CA SER A 387 -8.81 9.41 -9.04
C SER A 387 -7.91 10.65 -8.79
N PRO A 388 -8.42 11.87 -9.04
CA PRO A 388 -7.72 13.12 -8.70
C PRO A 388 -7.33 13.22 -7.22
N THR A 389 -8.09 12.57 -6.34
CA THR A 389 -7.86 12.59 -4.88
C THR A 389 -7.06 11.40 -4.36
N ALA A 390 -6.77 10.39 -5.19
CA ALA A 390 -6.07 9.18 -4.75
C ALA A 390 -4.70 9.51 -4.15
N GLY A 391 -4.38 8.93 -2.98
CA GLY A 391 -3.09 9.11 -2.32
C GLY A 391 -2.82 10.53 -1.80
N MET A 392 -3.82 11.41 -1.82
CA MET A 392 -3.77 12.76 -1.25
C MET A 392 -4.15 12.72 0.23
N ALA A 393 -3.63 13.66 1.02
CA ALA A 393 -4.00 13.75 2.43
C ALA A 393 -5.50 14.03 2.57
N VAL A 394 -6.18 13.25 3.41
CA VAL A 394 -7.57 13.52 3.79
C VAL A 394 -7.54 14.62 4.86
N GLY A 395 -7.76 15.85 4.41
CA GLY A 395 -7.85 17.03 5.26
C GLY A 395 -8.56 18.16 4.51
N PRO A 396 -9.03 19.21 5.20
CA PRO A 396 -9.50 20.40 4.51
C PRO A 396 -8.41 20.87 3.54
N PRO A 397 -8.77 21.34 2.33
CA PRO A 397 -7.77 21.89 1.42
C PRO A 397 -6.97 22.96 2.17
N PRO A 398 -5.64 23.08 1.93
CA PRO A 398 -4.89 24.17 2.51
C PRO A 398 -5.61 25.46 2.13
N SER A 399 -6.19 26.14 3.13
CA SER A 399 -6.68 27.49 2.96
C SER A 399 -5.49 28.29 2.45
N SER A 400 -5.61 28.81 1.24
CA SER A 400 -4.68 29.77 0.67
C SER A 400 -4.77 31.04 1.52
N GLU A 401 -4.11 31.04 2.67
CA GLU A 401 -3.77 32.29 3.34
C GLU A 401 -2.78 33.01 2.43
N PRO A 402 -3.08 34.26 2.00
CA PRO A 402 -2.14 35.04 1.24
C PRO A 402 -0.90 35.27 2.11
N ALA A 403 0.27 34.98 1.52
CA ALA A 403 1.57 35.20 2.13
C ALA A 403 1.63 36.57 2.82
N PRO A 404 2.20 36.67 4.05
CA PRO A 404 2.40 37.96 4.67
C PRO A 404 3.31 38.79 3.75
N ARG A 405 2.79 39.95 3.33
CA ARG A 405 3.57 40.97 2.61
C ARG A 405 4.84 41.26 3.39
N ALA A 406 5.97 41.12 2.72
CA ALA A 406 7.27 41.56 3.21
C ALA A 406 7.19 43.02 3.67
N ALA A 407 7.48 43.27 4.94
CA ALA A 407 7.80 44.60 5.43
C ALA A 407 9.18 44.98 4.90
N ALA A 408 9.27 46.17 4.30
CA ALA A 408 10.48 46.79 3.78
C ALA A 408 11.50 47.10 4.90
N PRO A 409 12.80 47.26 4.57
CA PRO A 409 13.87 47.47 5.56
C PRO A 409 13.91 48.92 6.03
N SER A 410 14.27 49.11 7.30
CA SER A 410 14.62 50.42 7.88
C SER A 410 16.10 50.39 8.29
N ASP A 411 16.91 51.22 7.64
CA ASP A 411 18.33 51.42 7.92
C ASP A 411 18.55 52.29 9.18
N ALA A 412 19.27 51.71 10.16
CA ALA A 412 20.45 52.21 10.92
C ALA A 412 20.45 53.58 11.69
N PRO A 413 21.45 53.89 12.56
CA PRO A 413 22.33 53.05 13.40
C PRO A 413 22.51 53.56 14.88
N GLY A 414 23.10 52.69 15.72
CA GLY A 414 24.18 53.09 16.66
C GLY A 414 23.85 53.34 18.14
N ALA A 415 24.32 52.45 19.02
CA ALA A 415 25.18 52.77 20.19
C ALA A 415 25.16 51.62 21.22
N ALA A 416 26.34 51.07 21.50
CA ALA A 416 26.72 50.43 22.77
C ALA A 416 27.80 51.33 23.41
N PRO A 417 28.32 51.09 24.63
CA PRO A 417 28.06 49.99 25.58
C PRO A 417 27.93 50.44 27.06
N ALA A 418 27.57 49.53 27.99
CA ALA A 418 28.18 49.45 29.33
C ALA A 418 27.67 48.23 30.13
N ALA A 419 28.55 47.71 30.98
CA ALA A 419 28.50 46.43 31.68
C ALA A 419 27.86 46.48 33.09
N SER A 420 27.47 45.31 33.62
CA SER A 420 27.64 44.83 35.02
C SER A 420 26.87 43.49 35.17
N SER A 421 27.54 42.35 35.32
CA SER A 421 28.04 41.72 36.57
C SER A 421 26.94 41.26 37.55
N GLY A 422 26.87 39.95 37.81
CA GLY A 422 26.23 39.41 39.02
C GLY A 422 25.55 38.05 38.84
N ALA A 423 26.26 36.97 39.15
CA ALA A 423 25.68 35.64 39.46
C ALA A 423 25.66 35.47 41.02
N PRO A 424 25.31 34.29 41.58
CA PRO A 424 23.96 33.90 42.00
C PRO A 424 23.87 33.54 43.51
N GLY A 425 22.67 33.27 44.01
CA GLY A 425 22.41 32.64 45.31
C GLY A 425 20.92 32.73 45.63
N ALA A 426 20.26 31.83 46.36
CA ALA A 426 20.55 30.55 46.98
C ALA A 426 19.18 29.94 47.36
N ALA A 427 19.04 28.62 47.36
CA ALA A 427 18.03 27.89 48.15
C ALA A 427 18.48 27.88 49.65
N PRO A 428 17.76 27.31 50.67
CA PRO A 428 16.65 26.33 50.61
C PRO A 428 15.55 26.45 51.72
N ALA A 429 14.66 25.43 51.76
CA ALA A 429 14.13 24.73 52.96
C ALA A 429 12.59 24.70 53.21
N ALA A 430 12.03 23.49 53.02
CA ALA A 430 11.22 22.64 53.94
C ALA A 430 9.98 23.14 54.73
N SER A 431 8.87 22.39 54.60
CA SER A 431 8.04 21.78 55.68
C SER A 431 7.01 20.84 55.01
N SER A 432 6.87 19.54 55.28
CA SER A 432 6.43 18.75 56.45
C SER A 432 4.97 18.98 56.88
N GLY A 433 4.11 17.96 56.71
CA GLY A 433 2.82 17.86 57.42
C GLY A 433 1.78 16.93 56.77
N ALA A 434 1.59 15.75 57.35
CA ALA A 434 0.36 14.91 57.29
C ALA A 434 -0.08 14.66 58.77
N PRO A 435 -1.18 13.95 59.10
CA PRO A 435 -2.39 13.52 58.37
C PRO A 435 -3.70 13.85 59.15
N GLY A 436 -4.88 13.46 58.64
CA GLY A 436 -6.04 13.20 59.52
C GLY A 436 -7.48 13.29 58.95
N ALA A 437 -8.17 12.14 58.98
CA ALA A 437 -9.59 11.93 59.36
C ALA A 437 -10.76 12.20 58.36
N ALA A 438 -11.42 11.09 57.98
CA ALA A 438 -12.89 10.94 57.82
C ALA A 438 -13.54 10.78 59.23
N PRO A 439 -14.89 10.65 59.48
CA PRO A 439 -15.93 10.06 58.62
C PRO A 439 -17.39 10.63 58.78
N ALA A 440 -18.38 9.82 58.30
CA ALA A 440 -19.85 9.85 58.46
C ALA A 440 -20.63 10.53 57.30
N ALA A 441 -21.45 9.84 56.48
CA ALA A 441 -22.61 8.97 56.68
C ALA A 441 -23.94 9.74 56.91
N SER A 442 -24.85 9.68 55.93
CA SER A 442 -26.31 9.58 56.15
C SER A 442 -27.05 9.21 54.86
N SER A 443 -27.94 8.24 55.01
CA SER A 443 -28.98 7.76 54.11
C SER A 443 -30.07 8.81 53.84
N ASP A 444 -30.75 8.72 52.70
CA ASP A 444 -32.21 8.51 52.66
C ASP A 444 -32.72 8.35 51.22
N ALA A 445 -33.69 7.44 51.07
CA ALA A 445 -34.60 7.24 49.94
C ALA A 445 -36.04 7.37 50.50
N PRO A 446 -37.15 7.15 49.74
CA PRO A 446 -37.41 7.24 48.29
C PRO A 446 -38.64 8.14 47.98
N GLY A 447 -39.02 8.33 46.71
CA GLY A 447 -40.40 8.69 46.39
C GLY A 447 -40.71 9.30 45.01
N ALA A 448 -41.64 8.63 44.32
CA ALA A 448 -42.67 9.14 43.42
C ALA A 448 -42.38 9.42 41.93
N ALA A 449 -43.06 8.62 41.10
CA ALA A 449 -43.51 8.94 39.74
C ALA A 449 -44.56 10.08 39.75
N PRO A 450 -44.92 10.67 38.58
CA PRO A 450 -46.09 10.13 37.86
C PRO A 450 -46.07 10.21 36.31
N ALA A 451 -46.88 9.30 35.73
CA ALA A 451 -47.85 9.42 34.63
C ALA A 451 -47.52 10.08 33.26
N ALA A 452 -47.51 9.21 32.23
CA ALA A 452 -48.35 9.17 31.02
C ALA A 452 -48.77 10.45 30.26
N SER A 453 -48.49 10.45 28.95
CA SER A 453 -49.43 10.94 27.92
C SER A 453 -49.35 10.08 26.65
N SER A 454 -50.51 9.58 26.25
CA SER A 454 -50.84 8.83 25.03
C SER A 454 -50.99 9.71 23.77
N GLY A 455 -50.75 9.14 22.58
CA GLY A 455 -51.35 9.65 21.33
C GLY A 455 -50.57 9.35 20.03
N ALA A 456 -50.90 8.23 19.39
CA ALA A 456 -50.52 7.83 18.01
C ALA A 456 -51.39 8.58 16.96
N PRO A 457 -51.35 8.35 15.61
CA PRO A 457 -50.63 7.30 14.85
C PRO A 457 -50.04 7.68 13.44
N GLY A 458 -49.22 6.76 12.91
CA GLY A 458 -49.32 6.24 11.52
C GLY A 458 -48.82 7.07 10.34
N ALA A 459 -47.67 6.69 9.77
CA ALA A 459 -47.34 6.94 8.36
C ALA A 459 -46.67 5.70 7.75
N ALA A 460 -47.25 5.23 6.65
CA ALA A 460 -46.92 4.00 5.91
C ALA A 460 -45.57 4.09 5.17
N PRO A 461 -44.92 2.94 4.89
CA PRO A 461 -43.71 2.90 4.07
C PRO A 461 -44.05 3.04 2.57
N GLY A 462 -43.33 3.93 1.88
CA GLY A 462 -43.45 4.17 0.44
C GLY A 462 -42.96 3.01 -0.43
N PRO A 463 -43.36 2.97 -1.72
CA PRO A 463 -43.18 1.82 -2.59
C PRO A 463 -41.74 1.65 -3.10
N ALA A 464 -41.36 0.39 -3.30
CA ALA A 464 -40.12 -0.04 -3.92
C ALA A 464 -40.00 0.44 -5.38
N PRO A 465 -38.80 0.84 -5.86
CA PRO A 465 -38.60 1.18 -7.25
C PRO A 465 -38.59 -0.08 -8.15
N ALA A 466 -39.25 0.08 -9.29
CA ALA A 466 -39.64 -0.93 -10.25
C ALA A 466 -38.51 -1.50 -11.12
N ASP A 467 -38.76 -2.72 -11.60
CA ASP A 467 -38.05 -3.43 -12.66
C ASP A 467 -37.70 -2.54 -13.87
N VAL A 468 -36.40 -2.37 -14.10
CA VAL A 468 -35.89 -1.84 -15.37
C VAL A 468 -35.93 -2.96 -16.41
N ARG A 469 -36.92 -2.88 -17.29
CA ARG A 469 -37.06 -3.69 -18.50
C ARG A 469 -35.81 -3.59 -19.37
N GLN A 470 -35.28 -4.75 -19.76
CA GLN A 470 -34.20 -4.89 -20.75
C GLN A 470 -34.63 -4.28 -22.10
N ALA A 471 -33.86 -3.33 -22.60
CA ALA A 471 -33.93 -2.85 -23.99
C ALA A 471 -33.23 -3.86 -24.94
N PRO A 472 -33.62 -3.93 -26.23
CA PRO A 472 -33.18 -4.99 -27.13
C PRO A 472 -31.71 -4.84 -27.54
N ARG A 473 -30.99 -5.97 -27.59
CA ARG A 473 -29.62 -6.07 -28.14
C ARG A 473 -29.64 -5.70 -29.62
N GLU A 474 -28.95 -4.62 -29.99
CA GLU A 474 -28.69 -4.26 -31.38
C GLU A 474 -27.99 -5.42 -32.11
N ALA A 475 -28.49 -5.72 -33.31
CA ALA A 475 -28.05 -6.83 -34.13
C ALA A 475 -26.56 -6.69 -34.51
N ARG A 476 -25.75 -7.70 -34.13
CA ARG A 476 -24.37 -7.85 -34.64
C ARG A 476 -24.42 -7.96 -36.16
N ALA A 477 -23.75 -7.04 -36.86
CA ALA A 477 -23.59 -7.08 -38.31
C ALA A 477 -23.06 -8.47 -38.75
N ALA A 478 -23.73 -9.05 -39.74
CA ALA A 478 -23.43 -10.38 -40.26
C ALA A 478 -22.02 -10.41 -40.87
N ARG A 479 -21.33 -11.56 -40.72
CA ARG A 479 -19.98 -11.76 -41.27
C ARG A 479 -20.05 -11.80 -42.80
N PRO A 480 -19.23 -11.02 -43.53
CA PRO A 480 -19.16 -11.11 -44.98
C PRO A 480 -18.59 -12.46 -45.42
N SER A 481 -19.21 -13.01 -46.45
CA SER A 481 -18.85 -14.24 -47.15
C SER A 481 -17.51 -14.12 -47.87
N GLY A 482 -16.91 -15.27 -48.24
CA GLY A 482 -15.65 -15.31 -48.99
C GLY A 482 -15.71 -14.58 -50.33
N ASP A 483 -16.85 -14.64 -51.01
CA ASP A 483 -17.06 -13.98 -52.30
C ASP A 483 -17.09 -12.45 -52.18
N GLU A 484 -17.65 -11.92 -51.09
CA GLU A 484 -17.66 -10.48 -50.80
C GLU A 484 -16.25 -9.95 -50.50
N ILE A 485 -15.43 -10.74 -49.80
CA ILE A 485 -14.01 -10.42 -49.55
C ILE A 485 -13.21 -10.43 -50.86
N ALA A 486 -13.42 -11.44 -51.71
CA ALA A 486 -12.74 -11.53 -53.01
C ALA A 486 -13.16 -10.39 -53.95
N ALA A 487 -14.44 -10.03 -53.99
CA ALA A 487 -14.94 -8.90 -54.76
C ALA A 487 -14.37 -7.56 -54.28
N ALA A 488 -14.32 -7.33 -52.97
CA ALA A 488 -13.73 -6.13 -52.38
C ALA A 488 -12.22 -6.00 -52.65
N LEU A 489 -11.49 -7.12 -52.66
CA LEU A 489 -10.06 -7.14 -53.01
C LEU A 489 -9.82 -6.87 -54.50
N ARG A 490 -10.65 -7.41 -55.41
CA ARG A 490 -10.59 -7.11 -56.85
C ARG A 490 -10.87 -5.63 -57.12
N ALA A 491 -11.92 -5.07 -56.51
CA ALA A 491 -12.27 -3.66 -56.65
C ALA A 491 -11.17 -2.73 -56.07
N ALA A 492 -10.46 -3.16 -55.03
CA ALA A 492 -9.36 -2.43 -54.41
C ALA A 492 -7.99 -2.67 -55.08
N GLY A 493 -7.93 -3.37 -56.22
CA GLY A 493 -6.67 -3.68 -56.91
C GLY A 493 -5.67 -4.48 -56.06
N GLY A 494 -6.16 -5.32 -55.14
CA GLY A 494 -5.35 -6.10 -54.20
C GLY A 494 -4.91 -5.35 -52.94
N ASN A 495 -5.32 -4.09 -52.74
CA ASN A 495 -4.99 -3.34 -51.53
C ASN A 495 -5.88 -3.74 -50.34
N ILE A 496 -5.33 -4.56 -49.45
CA ILE A 496 -6.01 -5.12 -48.26
C ILE A 496 -6.58 -4.03 -47.34
N SER A 497 -5.91 -2.88 -47.20
CA SER A 497 -6.39 -1.80 -46.32
C SER A 497 -7.60 -1.08 -46.91
N ALA A 498 -7.64 -0.93 -48.24
CA ALA A 498 -8.78 -0.34 -48.94
C ALA A 498 -9.97 -1.30 -49.00
N ALA A 499 -9.73 -2.59 -49.25
CA ALA A 499 -10.75 -3.63 -49.21
C ALA A 499 -11.37 -3.79 -47.80
N ALA A 500 -10.57 -3.71 -46.74
CA ALA A 500 -11.07 -3.78 -45.36
C ALA A 500 -11.98 -2.58 -45.04
N ARG A 501 -11.61 -1.39 -45.50
CA ARG A 501 -12.43 -0.18 -45.32
C ARG A 501 -13.77 -0.27 -46.05
N ALA A 502 -13.78 -0.82 -47.28
CA ALA A 502 -15.00 -1.01 -48.05
C ALA A 502 -15.98 -2.02 -47.40
N LEU A 503 -15.46 -2.98 -46.63
CA LEU A 503 -16.25 -3.97 -45.89
C LEU A 503 -16.59 -3.53 -44.44
N GLY A 504 -16.20 -2.33 -44.03
CA GLY A 504 -16.39 -1.86 -42.65
C GLY A 504 -15.56 -2.62 -41.60
N LEU A 505 -14.45 -3.23 -42.00
CA LEU A 505 -13.60 -4.09 -41.17
C LEU A 505 -12.23 -3.45 -40.91
N HIS A 506 -11.58 -3.84 -39.83
CA HIS A 506 -10.18 -3.49 -39.60
C HIS A 506 -9.25 -4.35 -40.48
N ARG A 507 -8.15 -3.77 -40.98
CA ARG A 507 -7.18 -4.46 -41.88
C ARG A 507 -6.70 -5.80 -41.32
N THR A 508 -6.46 -5.87 -40.00
CA THR A 508 -6.01 -7.09 -39.32
C THR A 508 -7.09 -8.17 -39.25
N GLN A 509 -8.38 -7.79 -39.25
CA GLN A 509 -9.50 -8.74 -39.32
C GLN A 509 -9.62 -9.33 -40.72
N LEU A 510 -9.54 -8.50 -41.77
CA LEU A 510 -9.58 -8.98 -43.15
C LEU A 510 -8.41 -9.94 -43.45
N LYS A 511 -7.19 -9.62 -43.01
CA LYS A 511 -6.03 -10.52 -43.14
C LYS A 511 -6.24 -11.87 -42.45
N ARG A 512 -6.85 -11.86 -41.25
CA ARG A 512 -7.12 -13.06 -40.46
C ARG A 512 -8.21 -13.93 -41.12
N TRP A 513 -9.16 -13.32 -41.81
CA TRP A 513 -10.23 -14.04 -42.51
C TRP A 513 -9.76 -14.61 -43.85
N MET A 514 -8.92 -13.86 -44.58
CA MET A 514 -8.23 -14.38 -45.76
C MET A 514 -7.34 -15.60 -45.42
N ALA A 515 -6.67 -15.59 -44.27
CA ALA A 515 -5.83 -16.71 -43.82
C ALA A 515 -6.62 -17.96 -43.39
N ARG A 516 -7.94 -17.85 -43.20
CA ARG A 516 -8.82 -18.94 -42.76
C ARG A 516 -9.63 -19.58 -43.88
N GLN A 517 -9.49 -19.09 -45.12
CA GLN A 517 -10.15 -19.65 -46.30
C GLN A 517 -9.10 -20.16 -47.31
N PRO A 518 -8.92 -21.47 -47.48
CA PRO A 518 -8.06 -22.01 -48.52
C PRO A 518 -8.82 -21.95 -49.86
N GLY A 519 -8.55 -20.94 -50.70
CA GLY A 519 -9.07 -20.93 -52.08
C GLY A 519 -9.10 -19.60 -52.85
N ALA A 520 -8.99 -18.42 -52.22
CA ALA A 520 -9.09 -17.15 -52.93
C ALA A 520 -7.70 -16.54 -53.26
N THR A 521 -6.98 -17.14 -54.21
CA THR A 521 -5.78 -16.53 -54.81
C THR A 521 -6.21 -15.50 -55.86
N ALA A 522 -5.88 -14.22 -55.63
CA ALA A 522 -5.90 -13.20 -56.67
C ALA A 522 -4.69 -13.39 -57.59
N GLU A 523 -4.91 -13.62 -58.88
CA GLU A 523 -3.88 -13.56 -59.92
C GLU A 523 -3.18 -12.19 -59.89
N ARG A 524 -1.85 -12.21 -59.90
CA ARG A 524 -1.00 -11.00 -60.02
C ARG A 524 -0.99 -10.51 -61.48
N PRO A 525 -1.18 -9.21 -61.77
CA PRO A 525 -0.82 -8.67 -63.07
C PRO A 525 0.71 -8.48 -63.14
N ALA A 526 1.26 -8.79 -64.31
CA ALA A 526 2.67 -8.71 -64.63
C ALA A 526 3.18 -7.25 -64.78
N GLY A 527 4.45 -7.03 -64.43
CA GLY A 527 5.30 -6.04 -65.11
C GLY A 527 5.65 -4.76 -64.35
N LYS A 528 6.85 -4.74 -63.75
CA LYS A 528 7.80 -3.63 -63.97
C LYS A 528 9.23 -4.10 -63.68
N GLN A 529 10.01 -4.24 -64.75
CA GLN A 529 11.42 -4.63 -64.76
C GLN A 529 12.27 -3.59 -64.03
N GLY A 530 13.17 -4.07 -63.18
CA GLY A 530 14.21 -3.29 -62.52
C GLY A 530 15.38 -3.00 -63.46
N ARG A 531 15.91 -1.78 -63.34
CA ARG A 531 17.28 -1.41 -63.76
C ARG A 531 18.27 -1.83 -62.67
N GLY A 532 19.44 -2.30 -63.12
CA GLY A 532 20.62 -2.62 -62.31
C GLY A 532 21.02 -4.09 -62.51
N GLY A 533 22.15 -4.46 -63.10
CA GLY A 533 23.43 -3.76 -63.19
C GLY A 533 24.45 -4.52 -62.34
N ALA A 534 25.10 -5.53 -62.93
CA ALA A 534 26.38 -6.18 -62.60
C ALA A 534 26.51 -7.35 -63.61
N GLY A 535 27.54 -7.53 -64.43
CA GLY A 535 28.95 -7.23 -64.22
C GLY A 535 29.66 -8.48 -63.72
N ASP A 536 29.97 -9.44 -64.61
CA ASP A 536 31.30 -10.08 -64.75
C ASP A 536 31.33 -11.17 -65.83
N GLY A 537 32.43 -11.21 -66.60
CA GLY A 537 33.00 -12.45 -67.14
C GLY A 537 32.90 -12.75 -68.63
N ALA A 538 33.64 -11.99 -69.47
CA ALA A 538 34.54 -12.47 -70.55
C ALA A 538 34.95 -11.31 -71.46
#